data_AF-A0A6C0H0S7-F1
#
_entry.id   AF-A0A6C0H0S7-F1
#
_cell.length_a   1.000
_cell.length_b   1.000
_cell.length_c   1.000
_cell.angle_alpha   90.00
_cell.angle_beta   90.00
_cell.angle_gamma   90.00
#
_symmetry.space_group_name_H-M   'P 1'
#
loop_
_entity.id
_entity.type
_entity.pdbx_description
1 polymer ?
#
loop_
_entity_poly.entity_id
_entity_poly.type
_entity_poly.pdbx_seq_one_letter_code
_entity_poly.pdbx_strand_id
1 'polypeptide(L)'
;MKLKLKILDNFINEFSHNINKLVKYEHTNKLNSTKHKLLFNYLLYLLFDRKQYALDYDCWIELYLRSLCFYQYMNKIGNIPLVLVTKHNEILPFYFKQKIHKINNTFIHFDTHPDFNYIDFSKRLPILYNNYLKTNNNDFIKKAQNIVWDIGAANSGVFVATGIRDTIWNMPSWVLDKPINLNYFFKEMKNGISFKTDTNIKNIYNLDEFSYVLNVGEISKTYAKIQSENLSKESLKNMVNLIKKNGNKFILDIDLDYFVCNGKPYDKTYKLDSFDVSSPNRTEHKDYEYKNPREIPKNNDDYIKYNKLLHIEIKQIEKRIKHFLMILKYLQKHNYIPSHISICDSTNVHFSGCETCNSISNNYVPINLALYVHTKVIHGLEKLYS
;
A
#
# COMPACT_ATOMS: atom_id res chain seq x y z
N MET A 1 37.62 -15.61 -9.86
CA MET A 1 36.73 -14.82 -10.74
C MET A 1 35.91 -15.70 -11.70
N LYS A 2 36.54 -16.56 -12.51
CA LYS A 2 35.86 -17.43 -13.51
C LYS A 2 34.71 -18.31 -12.95
N LEU A 3 34.90 -18.95 -11.79
CA LEU A 3 33.84 -19.79 -11.17
C LEU A 3 32.61 -18.98 -10.73
N LYS A 4 32.80 -17.77 -10.20
CA LYS A 4 31.71 -16.89 -9.75
C LYS A 4 30.93 -16.29 -10.91
N LEU A 5 31.59 -15.99 -12.03
CA LEU A 5 30.94 -15.56 -13.28
C LEU A 5 30.04 -16.68 -13.83
N LYS A 6 30.56 -17.91 -13.91
CA LYS A 6 29.78 -19.08 -14.36
C LYS A 6 28.51 -19.34 -13.52
N ILE A 7 28.56 -19.10 -12.21
CA ILE A 7 27.39 -19.24 -11.32
C ILE A 7 26.34 -18.14 -11.61
N LEU A 8 26.76 -16.91 -11.85
CA LEU A 8 25.85 -15.82 -12.19
C LEU A 8 25.20 -16.06 -13.56
N ASP A 9 25.99 -16.43 -14.57
CA ASP A 9 25.50 -16.73 -15.91
C ASP A 9 24.48 -17.87 -15.89
N ASN A 10 24.76 -18.94 -15.13
CA ASN A 10 23.84 -20.06 -14.96
C ASN A 10 22.51 -19.60 -14.35
N PHE A 11 22.55 -18.77 -13.29
CA PHE A 11 21.35 -18.25 -12.67
C PHE A 11 20.53 -17.38 -13.62
N ILE A 12 21.15 -16.43 -14.32
CA ILE A 12 20.44 -15.53 -15.24
C ILE A 12 19.80 -16.33 -16.38
N ASN A 13 20.50 -17.33 -16.92
CA ASN A 13 19.96 -18.21 -17.95
C ASN A 13 18.77 -19.04 -17.44
N GLU A 14 18.88 -19.61 -16.24
CA GLU A 14 17.80 -20.37 -15.60
C GLU A 14 16.59 -19.48 -15.30
N PHE A 15 16.83 -18.29 -14.74
CA PHE A 15 15.80 -17.32 -14.42
C PHE A 15 15.06 -16.88 -15.68
N SER A 16 15.79 -16.46 -16.71
CA SER A 16 15.24 -16.03 -18.01
C SER A 16 14.42 -17.13 -18.68
N HIS A 17 14.93 -18.38 -18.68
CA HIS A 17 14.19 -19.53 -19.21
C HIS A 17 12.84 -19.75 -18.52
N ASN A 18 12.82 -19.60 -17.19
CA ASN A 18 11.62 -19.79 -16.39
C ASN A 18 10.66 -18.60 -16.47
N ILE A 19 11.14 -17.36 -16.59
CA ILE A 19 10.32 -16.19 -16.95
C ILE A 19 9.61 -16.42 -18.29
N ASN A 20 10.32 -16.88 -19.31
CA ASN A 20 9.72 -17.18 -20.61
C ASN A 20 8.61 -18.24 -20.52
N LYS A 21 8.72 -19.20 -19.59
CA LYS A 21 7.64 -20.14 -19.30
C LYS A 21 6.46 -19.49 -18.59
N LEU A 22 6.69 -18.59 -17.62
CA LEU A 22 5.62 -17.81 -16.99
C LEU A 22 4.86 -17.03 -18.06
N VAL A 23 5.53 -16.24 -18.89
CA VAL A 23 4.94 -15.46 -19.99
C VAL A 23 4.05 -16.32 -20.90
N LYS A 24 4.49 -17.55 -21.24
CA LYS A 24 3.66 -18.49 -22.01
C LYS A 24 2.37 -18.90 -21.29
N TYR A 25 2.39 -19.05 -19.97
CA TYR A 25 1.17 -19.29 -19.18
C TYR A 25 0.25 -18.06 -19.16
N GLU A 26 0.82 -16.85 -19.17
CA GLU A 26 0.05 -15.59 -19.25
C GLU A 26 -0.75 -15.52 -20.55
N HIS A 27 -0.12 -15.79 -21.70
CA HIS A 27 -0.78 -15.78 -23.01
C HIS A 27 -1.79 -16.91 -23.23
N THR A 28 -1.77 -17.97 -22.42
CA THR A 28 -2.65 -19.14 -22.58
C THR A 28 -3.81 -19.17 -21.58
N ASN A 29 -4.09 -18.05 -20.88
CA ASN A 29 -5.12 -17.94 -19.84
C ASN A 29 -4.99 -18.99 -18.71
N LYS A 30 -3.76 -19.48 -18.45
CA LYS A 30 -3.44 -20.48 -17.41
C LYS A 30 -2.80 -19.87 -16.16
N LEU A 31 -3.03 -18.57 -15.95
CA LEU A 31 -2.47 -17.72 -14.90
C LEU A 31 -2.74 -18.20 -13.46
N ASN A 32 -3.76 -19.02 -13.23
CA ASN A 32 -4.07 -19.56 -11.90
C ASN A 32 -3.80 -21.07 -11.77
N SER A 33 -3.13 -21.68 -12.75
CA SER A 33 -2.83 -23.12 -12.70
C SER A 33 -1.78 -23.43 -11.61
N THR A 34 -1.87 -24.64 -11.03
CA THR A 34 -0.87 -25.12 -10.04
C THR A 34 0.56 -25.02 -10.57
N LYS A 35 0.77 -25.34 -11.86
CA LYS A 35 2.08 -25.26 -12.51
C LYS A 35 2.60 -23.81 -12.57
N HIS A 36 1.73 -22.86 -12.89
CA HIS A 36 2.09 -21.44 -12.94
C HIS A 36 2.50 -20.92 -11.55
N LYS A 37 1.70 -21.23 -10.51
CA LYS A 37 2.01 -20.87 -9.12
C LYS A 37 3.32 -21.47 -8.63
N LEU A 38 3.55 -22.76 -8.89
CA LEU A 38 4.79 -23.45 -8.52
C LEU A 38 6.01 -22.80 -9.19
N LEU A 39 5.90 -22.44 -10.47
CA LEU A 39 6.97 -21.78 -11.20
C LEU A 39 7.26 -20.37 -10.68
N PHE A 40 6.23 -19.58 -10.40
CA PHE A 40 6.38 -18.26 -9.79
C PHE A 40 7.04 -18.34 -8.41
N ASN A 41 6.54 -19.23 -7.54
CA ASN A 41 7.09 -19.43 -6.20
C ASN A 41 8.53 -19.95 -6.24
N TYR A 42 8.88 -20.76 -7.24
CA TYR A 42 10.25 -21.20 -7.46
C TYR A 42 11.18 -20.03 -7.81
N LEU A 43 10.78 -19.17 -8.74
CA LEU A 43 11.56 -17.97 -9.10
C LEU A 43 11.70 -17.00 -7.93
N LEU A 44 10.62 -16.81 -7.18
CA LEU A 44 10.61 -16.01 -5.96
C LEU A 44 11.59 -16.57 -4.92
N TYR A 45 11.55 -17.89 -4.69
CA TYR A 45 12.49 -18.58 -3.80
C TYR A 45 13.93 -18.36 -4.22
N LEU A 46 14.26 -18.49 -5.51
CA LEU A 46 15.62 -18.26 -6.02
C LEU A 46 16.13 -16.84 -5.69
N LEU A 47 15.29 -15.82 -5.86
CA LEU A 47 15.67 -14.43 -5.55
C LEU A 47 15.89 -14.22 -4.05
N PHE A 48 15.00 -14.74 -3.20
CA PHE A 48 15.14 -14.65 -1.75
C PHE A 48 16.35 -15.42 -1.20
N ASP A 49 16.69 -16.58 -1.78
CA ASP A 49 17.82 -17.40 -1.35
C ASP A 49 19.16 -16.74 -1.68
N ARG A 50 19.29 -16.19 -2.89
CA ARG A 50 20.52 -15.54 -3.35
C ARG A 50 20.91 -14.32 -2.54
N LYS A 51 19.93 -13.54 -2.07
CA LYS A 51 20.13 -12.29 -1.30
C LYS A 51 21.06 -11.29 -2.02
N GLN A 52 21.12 -11.33 -3.34
CA GLN A 52 21.94 -10.45 -4.19
C GLN A 52 21.08 -9.35 -4.81
N TYR A 53 20.29 -8.66 -3.99
CA TYR A 53 19.24 -7.72 -4.42
C TYR A 53 19.70 -6.68 -5.44
N ALA A 54 20.90 -6.11 -5.26
CA ALA A 54 21.43 -5.10 -6.18
C ALA A 54 21.83 -5.69 -7.55
N LEU A 55 22.29 -6.95 -7.60
CA LEU A 55 22.63 -7.63 -8.86
C LEU A 55 21.41 -8.20 -9.55
N ASP A 56 20.45 -8.66 -8.77
CA ASP A 56 19.24 -9.29 -9.25
C ASP A 56 18.12 -8.23 -9.46
N TYR A 57 18.47 -6.93 -9.57
CA TYR A 57 17.54 -5.80 -9.68
C TYR A 57 16.51 -5.99 -10.79
N ASP A 58 16.96 -6.28 -12.01
CA ASP A 58 16.07 -6.50 -13.16
C ASP A 58 15.21 -7.76 -12.98
N CYS A 59 15.74 -8.79 -12.31
CA CYS A 59 14.99 -10.00 -12.01
C CYS A 59 13.85 -9.74 -11.02
N TRP A 60 14.06 -8.86 -10.03
CA TRP A 60 13.01 -8.42 -9.11
C TRP A 60 11.91 -7.63 -9.82
N ILE A 61 12.28 -6.69 -10.69
CA ILE A 61 11.33 -5.91 -11.49
C ILE A 61 10.52 -6.83 -12.39
N GLU A 62 11.19 -7.68 -13.16
CA GLU A 62 10.53 -8.58 -14.10
C GLU A 62 9.55 -9.50 -13.38
N LEU A 63 9.95 -10.12 -12.26
CA LEU A 63 9.05 -10.98 -11.50
C LEU A 63 7.90 -10.20 -10.85
N TYR A 64 8.12 -8.95 -10.42
CA TYR A 64 7.05 -8.09 -9.93
C TYR A 64 5.99 -7.83 -11.01
N LEU A 65 6.40 -7.47 -12.23
CA LEU A 65 5.46 -7.23 -13.33
C LEU A 65 4.61 -8.47 -13.63
N ARG A 66 5.21 -9.67 -13.57
CA ARG A 66 4.46 -10.93 -13.70
C ARG A 66 3.52 -11.18 -12.51
N SER A 67 3.89 -10.74 -11.31
CA SER A 67 3.09 -10.90 -10.09
C SER A 67 1.74 -10.17 -10.18
N LEU A 68 1.67 -9.06 -10.91
CA LEU A 68 0.44 -8.27 -11.07
C LEU A 68 -0.68 -9.06 -11.78
N CYS A 69 -0.31 -9.97 -12.68
CA CYS A 69 -1.25 -10.90 -13.33
C CYS A 69 -2.00 -11.79 -12.34
N PHE A 70 -1.46 -11.99 -11.12
CA PHE A 70 -2.02 -12.85 -10.10
C PHE A 70 -3.04 -12.16 -9.19
N TYR A 71 -3.08 -10.83 -9.16
CA TYR A 71 -3.83 -10.07 -8.16
C TYR A 71 -5.32 -10.41 -8.17
N GLN A 72 -5.90 -10.53 -9.37
CA GLN A 72 -7.30 -10.93 -9.54
C GLN A 72 -7.63 -12.34 -9.01
N TYR A 73 -6.64 -13.22 -8.83
CA TYR A 73 -6.81 -14.57 -8.30
C TYR A 73 -6.50 -14.69 -6.80
N MET A 74 -5.91 -13.65 -6.20
CA MET A 74 -5.62 -13.56 -4.77
C MET A 74 -6.70 -12.73 -4.08
N ASN A 75 -7.85 -13.36 -3.81
CA ASN A 75 -9.03 -12.68 -3.32
C ASN A 75 -9.36 -12.94 -1.84
N LYS A 76 -8.50 -13.67 -1.12
CA LYS A 76 -8.65 -13.90 0.32
C LYS A 76 -7.35 -14.27 1.02
N ILE A 77 -7.29 -14.03 2.33
CA ILE A 77 -6.34 -14.62 3.29
C ILE A 77 -7.16 -15.42 4.30
N GLY A 78 -6.96 -16.73 4.38
CA GLY A 78 -7.88 -17.62 5.08
C GLY A 78 -9.31 -17.46 4.57
N ASN A 79 -10.20 -16.96 5.43
CA ASN A 79 -11.60 -16.64 5.11
C ASN A 79 -11.87 -15.14 4.95
N ILE A 80 -10.84 -14.29 5.00
CA ILE A 80 -10.97 -12.83 4.98
C ILE A 80 -10.85 -12.36 3.53
N PRO A 81 -11.86 -11.67 2.96
CA PRO A 81 -11.77 -11.08 1.63
C PRO A 81 -10.56 -10.14 1.48
N LEU A 82 -9.84 -10.29 0.37
CA LEU A 82 -8.64 -9.53 0.03
C LEU A 82 -8.82 -8.87 -1.34
N VAL A 83 -8.29 -7.66 -1.49
CA VAL A 83 -7.93 -7.08 -2.79
C VAL A 83 -6.47 -6.65 -2.78
N LEU A 84 -5.80 -6.90 -3.89
CA LEU A 84 -4.47 -6.38 -4.19
C LEU A 84 -4.60 -5.39 -5.34
N VAL A 85 -4.01 -4.21 -5.19
CA VAL A 85 -4.04 -3.14 -6.19
C VAL A 85 -2.68 -2.49 -6.35
N THR A 86 -2.43 -1.91 -7.52
CA THR A 86 -1.20 -1.16 -7.77
C THR A 86 -1.30 0.29 -7.34
N LYS A 87 -2.52 0.85 -7.40
CA LYS A 87 -2.83 2.24 -7.04
C LYS A 87 -3.90 2.25 -5.98
N HIS A 88 -3.73 3.04 -4.92
CA HIS A 88 -4.54 2.88 -3.73
C HIS A 88 -6.02 3.25 -3.95
N ASN A 89 -6.28 4.20 -4.84
CA ASN A 89 -7.64 4.55 -5.25
C ASN A 89 -8.41 3.40 -5.92
N GLU A 90 -7.75 2.34 -6.40
CA GLU A 90 -8.38 1.16 -7.02
C GLU A 90 -9.04 0.23 -5.98
N ILE A 91 -8.91 0.50 -4.68
CA ILE A 91 -9.62 -0.25 -3.63
C ILE A 91 -11.14 0.03 -3.64
N LEU A 92 -11.59 1.15 -4.23
CA LEU A 92 -12.99 1.56 -4.23
C LEU A 92 -13.93 0.48 -4.84
N PRO A 93 -13.66 -0.08 -6.04
CA PRO A 93 -14.39 -1.20 -6.60
C PRO A 93 -14.57 -2.39 -5.67
N PHE A 94 -13.53 -2.74 -4.90
CA PHE A 94 -13.60 -3.83 -3.93
C PHE A 94 -14.61 -3.49 -2.84
N TYR A 95 -14.47 -2.32 -2.20
CA TYR A 95 -15.37 -1.92 -1.12
C TYR A 95 -16.83 -1.72 -1.56
N PHE A 96 -17.07 -1.34 -2.82
CA PHE A 96 -18.41 -1.34 -3.40
C PHE A 96 -19.01 -2.74 -3.39
N LYS A 97 -18.28 -3.72 -3.96
CA LYS A 97 -18.72 -5.12 -4.07
C LYS A 97 -18.90 -5.78 -2.71
N GLN A 98 -18.05 -5.44 -1.74
CA GLN A 98 -18.13 -5.95 -0.37
C GLN A 98 -19.27 -5.33 0.46
N LYS A 99 -19.98 -4.33 -0.09
CA LYS A 99 -21.15 -3.70 0.54
C LYS A 99 -20.86 -3.21 1.96
N ILE A 100 -19.70 -2.56 2.14
CA ILE A 100 -19.21 -2.22 3.48
C ILE A 100 -20.15 -1.29 4.26
N HIS A 101 -21.03 -0.51 3.62
CA HIS A 101 -22.05 0.31 4.29
C HIS A 101 -22.91 -0.49 5.31
N LYS A 102 -23.02 -1.82 5.15
CA LYS A 102 -23.77 -2.69 6.06
C LYS A 102 -23.03 -3.06 7.34
N ILE A 103 -21.73 -2.79 7.41
CA ILE A 103 -20.90 -3.08 8.59
C ILE A 103 -20.45 -1.76 9.22
N ASN A 104 -20.44 -1.69 10.55
CA ASN A 104 -19.98 -0.53 11.29
C ASN A 104 -18.53 -0.70 11.78
N ASN A 105 -17.70 -1.46 11.05
CA ASN A 105 -16.32 -1.75 11.46
C ASN A 105 -15.43 -0.49 11.39
N THR A 106 -14.49 -0.39 12.34
CA THR A 106 -13.40 0.59 12.31
C THR A 106 -12.49 0.36 11.11
N PHE A 107 -12.11 1.41 10.40
CA PHE A 107 -11.16 1.33 9.30
C PHE A 107 -9.74 1.59 9.84
N ILE A 108 -8.81 0.65 9.66
CA ILE A 108 -7.42 0.80 10.10
C ILE A 108 -6.54 0.84 8.86
N HIS A 109 -5.95 2.00 8.64
CA HIS A 109 -5.17 2.34 7.46
C HIS A 109 -3.70 2.49 7.86
N PHE A 110 -2.84 1.68 7.26
CA PHE A 110 -1.38 1.72 7.42
C PHE A 110 -0.76 2.31 6.17
N ASP A 111 -0.28 3.55 6.26
CA ASP A 111 0.22 4.34 5.14
C ASP A 111 1.09 5.49 5.67
N THR A 112 1.92 6.09 4.83
CA THR A 112 2.61 7.34 5.13
C THR A 112 1.80 8.61 4.87
N HIS A 113 0.62 8.48 4.29
CA HIS A 113 -0.36 9.50 3.96
C HIS A 113 -1.74 9.14 4.54
N PRO A 114 -2.68 10.10 4.61
CA PRO A 114 -4.03 9.83 5.12
C PRO A 114 -5.01 9.35 4.03
N ASP A 115 -4.78 9.74 2.77
CA ASP A 115 -5.67 9.58 1.61
C ASP A 115 -7.06 10.20 1.71
N PHE A 116 -7.12 11.38 2.33
CA PHE A 116 -8.33 12.16 2.49
C PHE A 116 -8.42 13.38 1.54
N ASN A 117 -7.68 13.37 0.42
CA ASN A 117 -7.73 14.48 -0.54
C ASN A 117 -9.18 14.75 -0.98
N TYR A 118 -9.46 16.03 -1.23
CA TYR A 118 -10.75 16.46 -1.74
C TYR A 118 -10.97 15.94 -3.16
N ILE A 119 -12.17 15.43 -3.42
CA ILE A 119 -12.55 14.85 -4.71
C ILE A 119 -13.63 15.72 -5.36
N ASP A 120 -13.33 16.23 -6.55
CA ASP A 120 -14.33 16.90 -7.39
C ASP A 120 -15.43 15.93 -7.84
N PHE A 121 -16.66 16.42 -7.90
CA PHE A 121 -17.87 15.66 -8.23
C PHE A 121 -18.20 14.50 -7.27
N SER A 122 -17.58 14.46 -6.10
CA SER A 122 -17.76 13.39 -5.10
C SER A 122 -19.20 13.22 -4.59
N LYS A 123 -20.07 14.23 -4.75
CA LYS A 123 -21.52 14.10 -4.51
C LYS A 123 -22.20 12.99 -5.34
N ARG A 124 -21.62 12.64 -6.49
CA ARG A 124 -22.13 11.58 -7.35
C ARG A 124 -21.81 10.19 -6.81
N LEU A 125 -20.81 10.04 -5.93
CA LEU A 125 -20.37 8.74 -5.43
C LEU A 125 -21.47 7.99 -4.66
N PRO A 126 -22.20 8.60 -3.69
CA PRO A 126 -23.34 7.93 -3.06
C PRO A 126 -24.43 7.50 -4.06
N ILE A 127 -24.69 8.32 -5.10
CA ILE A 127 -25.71 8.04 -6.12
C ILE A 127 -25.30 6.83 -6.95
N LEU A 128 -24.06 6.81 -7.44
CA LEU A 128 -23.50 5.69 -8.19
C LEU A 128 -23.51 4.40 -7.34
N TYR A 129 -23.13 4.51 -6.07
CA TYR A 129 -23.14 3.38 -5.15
C TYR A 129 -24.56 2.83 -4.94
N ASN A 130 -25.54 3.68 -4.67
CA ASN A 130 -26.94 3.29 -4.53
C ASN A 130 -27.50 2.63 -5.79
N ASN A 131 -27.14 3.13 -6.97
CA ASN A 131 -27.54 2.51 -8.24
C ASN A 131 -26.88 1.15 -8.43
N TYR A 132 -25.61 0.99 -8.06
CA TYR A 132 -24.95 -0.31 -8.04
C TYR A 132 -25.66 -1.28 -7.09
N LEU A 133 -26.02 -0.85 -5.87
CA LEU A 133 -26.73 -1.71 -4.90
C LEU A 133 -28.09 -2.21 -5.43
N LYS A 134 -28.79 -1.41 -6.23
CA LYS A 134 -30.09 -1.77 -6.83
C LYS A 134 -29.97 -2.69 -8.05
N THR A 135 -28.92 -2.51 -8.86
CA THR A 135 -28.84 -3.13 -10.20
C THR A 135 -27.73 -4.16 -10.34
N ASN A 136 -26.75 -4.16 -9.43
CA ASN A 136 -25.47 -4.88 -9.53
C ASN A 136 -24.69 -4.57 -10.83
N ASN A 137 -24.94 -3.42 -11.47
CA ASN A 137 -24.27 -3.03 -12.72
C ASN A 137 -22.87 -2.44 -12.45
N ASN A 138 -21.83 -3.12 -12.92
CA ASN A 138 -20.43 -2.72 -12.78
C ASN A 138 -20.08 -1.39 -13.47
N ASP A 139 -20.90 -0.90 -14.40
CA ASP A 139 -20.72 0.42 -15.02
C ASP A 139 -20.73 1.55 -13.97
N PHE A 140 -21.56 1.43 -12.93
CA PHE A 140 -21.56 2.41 -11.84
C PHE A 140 -20.27 2.39 -11.02
N ILE A 141 -19.65 1.22 -10.85
CA ILE A 141 -18.33 1.10 -10.20
C ILE A 141 -17.27 1.79 -11.05
N LYS A 142 -17.25 1.54 -12.37
CA LYS A 142 -16.29 2.19 -13.29
C LYS A 142 -16.43 3.72 -13.26
N LYS A 143 -17.67 4.23 -13.32
CA LYS A 143 -17.95 5.67 -13.20
C LYS A 143 -17.49 6.25 -11.86
N ALA A 144 -17.62 5.50 -10.78
CA ALA A 144 -17.14 5.93 -9.46
C ALA A 144 -15.61 5.96 -9.40
N GLN A 145 -14.93 4.94 -9.95
CA GLN A 145 -13.47 4.93 -10.06
C GLN A 145 -12.93 6.13 -10.83
N ASN A 146 -13.59 6.51 -11.93
CA ASN A 146 -13.17 7.67 -12.72
C ASN A 146 -13.30 9.00 -11.96
N ILE A 147 -14.17 9.07 -10.95
CA ILE A 147 -14.28 10.23 -10.05
C ILE A 147 -13.15 10.20 -9.02
N VAL A 148 -12.83 9.03 -8.46
CA VAL A 148 -11.74 8.83 -7.49
C VAL A 148 -10.45 8.47 -8.23
N TRP A 149 -9.96 9.39 -9.05
CA TRP A 149 -8.78 9.18 -9.89
C TRP A 149 -7.46 9.41 -9.13
N ASP A 150 -7.49 10.23 -8.08
CA ASP A 150 -6.33 10.55 -7.25
C ASP A 150 -6.06 9.44 -6.23
N ILE A 151 -4.82 8.95 -6.20
CA ILE A 151 -4.36 7.95 -5.22
C ILE A 151 -4.49 8.47 -3.79
N GLY A 152 -4.22 9.77 -3.56
CA GLY A 152 -4.33 10.42 -2.26
C GLY A 152 -5.78 10.65 -1.81
N ALA A 153 -6.75 10.10 -2.55
CA ALA A 153 -8.17 10.22 -2.30
C ALA A 153 -8.86 8.84 -2.13
N ALA A 154 -8.08 7.77 -1.93
CA ALA A 154 -8.61 6.42 -1.79
C ALA A 154 -9.61 6.31 -0.62
N ASN A 155 -9.20 6.74 0.58
CA ASN A 155 -10.04 6.69 1.77
C ASN A 155 -11.21 7.68 1.67
N SER A 156 -10.98 8.90 1.18
CA SER A 156 -12.08 9.85 0.99
C SER A 156 -13.12 9.33 0.00
N GLY A 157 -12.71 8.71 -1.10
CA GLY A 157 -13.58 8.08 -2.08
C GLY A 157 -14.44 6.97 -1.49
N VAL A 158 -13.83 6.06 -0.73
CA VAL A 158 -14.53 4.95 -0.05
C VAL A 158 -15.55 5.49 0.96
N PHE A 159 -15.18 6.45 1.80
CA PHE A 159 -16.05 6.97 2.85
C PHE A 159 -17.18 7.83 2.29
N VAL A 160 -16.90 8.71 1.33
CA VAL A 160 -17.96 9.50 0.70
C VAL A 160 -18.97 8.59 0.00
N ALA A 161 -18.51 7.54 -0.67
CA ALA A 161 -19.41 6.64 -1.38
C ALA A 161 -20.23 5.72 -0.47
N THR A 162 -19.60 5.17 0.58
CA THR A 162 -20.18 4.07 1.39
C THR A 162 -20.61 4.48 2.80
N GLY A 163 -20.39 5.74 3.17
CA GLY A 163 -20.65 6.28 4.50
C GLY A 163 -19.38 6.46 5.33
N ILE A 164 -19.41 7.48 6.18
CA ILE A 164 -18.34 7.85 7.11
C ILE A 164 -18.10 6.76 8.17
N ARG A 165 -16.86 6.59 8.64
CA ARG A 165 -16.45 5.53 9.57
C ARG A 165 -15.55 6.05 10.68
N ASP A 166 -15.47 5.34 11.79
CA ASP A 166 -14.35 5.57 12.69
C ASP A 166 -13.10 5.02 12.00
N THR A 167 -12.06 5.85 11.92
CA THR A 167 -10.84 5.57 11.15
C THR A 167 -9.63 5.76 12.03
N ILE A 168 -8.70 4.82 11.94
CA ILE A 168 -7.36 4.90 12.52
C ILE A 168 -6.38 4.98 11.38
N TRP A 169 -5.73 6.12 11.20
CA TRP A 169 -4.54 6.20 10.40
C TRP A 169 -3.33 5.90 11.28
N ASN A 170 -2.70 4.76 11.03
CA ASN A 170 -1.48 4.35 11.67
C ASN A 170 -0.30 4.66 10.75
N MET A 171 0.46 5.68 11.12
CA MET A 171 1.63 6.11 10.36
C MET A 171 2.93 5.61 11.01
N PRO A 172 4.04 5.55 10.26
CA PRO A 172 5.35 5.33 10.83
C PRO A 172 5.86 6.50 11.68
N SER A 173 6.79 6.26 12.62
CA SER A 173 7.23 7.32 13.55
C SER A 173 8.07 8.43 12.89
N TRP A 174 8.60 8.18 11.69
CA TRP A 174 9.32 9.18 10.90
C TRP A 174 8.41 10.08 10.07
N VAL A 175 7.12 9.77 9.96
CA VAL A 175 6.12 10.71 9.41
C VAL A 175 5.90 11.78 10.47
N LEU A 176 6.16 13.03 10.14
CA LEU A 176 6.26 14.12 11.12
C LEU A 176 4.93 14.69 11.61
N ASP A 177 3.85 13.92 11.40
CA ASP A 177 2.52 14.31 11.79
C ASP A 177 2.23 13.93 13.24
N LYS A 178 1.66 14.88 13.98
CA LYS A 178 1.36 14.67 15.40
C LYS A 178 0.18 13.73 15.57
N PRO A 179 0.26 12.74 16.47
CA PRO A 179 -0.92 11.98 16.85
C PRO A 179 -2.05 12.92 17.26
N ILE A 180 -3.24 12.69 16.71
CA ILE A 180 -4.45 13.46 16.99
C ILE A 180 -5.62 12.51 17.10
N ASN A 181 -6.59 12.89 17.93
CA ASN A 181 -7.90 12.26 17.95
C ASN A 181 -8.94 13.36 17.82
N LEU A 182 -9.75 13.29 16.77
CA LEU A 182 -10.75 14.30 16.44
C LEU A 182 -12.05 13.66 15.98
N ASN A 183 -13.13 14.41 16.06
CA ASN A 183 -14.36 14.05 15.37
C ASN A 183 -14.37 14.70 13.99
N TYR A 184 -14.87 13.97 13.01
CA TYR A 184 -15.02 14.45 11.65
C TYR A 184 -16.38 14.11 11.05
N PHE A 185 -16.78 14.89 10.05
CA PHE A 185 -18.06 14.76 9.35
C PHE A 185 -17.97 15.25 7.91
N PHE A 186 -19.01 14.95 7.12
CA PHE A 186 -19.14 15.42 5.75
C PHE A 186 -19.83 16.78 5.68
N LYS A 187 -19.27 17.68 4.87
CA LYS A 187 -19.97 18.89 4.45
C LYS A 187 -20.05 18.96 2.94
N GLU A 188 -21.28 19.05 2.44
CA GLU A 188 -21.55 19.26 1.03
C GLU A 188 -21.07 20.67 0.61
N MET A 189 -20.30 20.72 -0.47
CA MET A 189 -19.77 21.94 -1.10
C MET A 189 -20.46 22.14 -2.46
N LYS A 190 -20.13 23.16 -3.26
CA LYS A 190 -20.75 23.33 -4.60
C LYS A 190 -20.50 22.11 -5.51
N ASN A 191 -19.24 21.70 -5.61
CA ASN A 191 -18.79 20.68 -6.57
C ASN A 191 -18.45 19.33 -5.95
N GLY A 192 -18.56 19.15 -4.63
CA GLY A 192 -18.09 17.93 -3.97
C GLY A 192 -18.52 17.84 -2.52
N ILE A 193 -17.92 16.91 -1.79
CA ILE A 193 -18.05 16.69 -0.35
C ILE A 193 -16.67 16.90 0.26
N SER A 194 -16.62 17.66 1.36
CA SER A 194 -15.39 17.94 2.10
C SER A 194 -15.45 17.36 3.50
N PHE A 195 -14.28 17.01 4.04
CA PHE A 195 -14.11 16.53 5.39
C PHE A 195 -13.93 17.71 6.33
N LYS A 196 -14.77 17.78 7.37
CA LYS A 196 -14.78 18.85 8.36
C LYS A 196 -14.54 18.28 9.75
N THR A 197 -14.06 19.12 10.65
CA THR A 197 -13.84 18.78 12.06
C THR A 197 -14.28 19.91 12.98
N ASP A 198 -14.71 19.51 14.18
CA ASP A 198 -15.11 20.37 15.30
C ASP A 198 -13.93 20.83 16.15
N THR A 199 -12.73 20.32 15.87
CA THR A 199 -11.52 20.62 16.61
C THR A 199 -10.78 21.74 15.92
N ASN A 200 -10.51 22.84 16.63
CA ASN A 200 -9.75 23.95 16.07
C ASN A 200 -8.28 23.57 15.94
N ILE A 201 -7.90 23.18 14.73
CA ILE A 201 -6.60 22.60 14.38
C ILE A 201 -5.55 23.67 14.03
N LYS A 202 -5.83 24.97 14.23
CA LYS A 202 -4.92 26.08 13.88
C LYS A 202 -3.47 25.95 14.41
N ASN A 203 -3.21 25.09 15.39
CA ASN A 203 -1.88 24.83 15.98
C ASN A 203 -1.27 23.46 15.64
N ILE A 204 -1.86 22.70 14.72
CA ILE A 204 -1.37 21.38 14.32
C ILE A 204 -0.99 21.48 12.85
N TYR A 205 0.32 21.61 12.62
CA TYR A 205 0.92 21.56 11.29
C TYR A 205 0.46 20.29 10.55
N ASN A 206 0.23 20.41 9.24
CA ASN A 206 -0.11 19.30 8.32
C ASN A 206 -1.48 18.62 8.56
N LEU A 207 -2.55 19.42 8.69
CA LEU A 207 -3.92 18.91 8.58
C LEU A 207 -4.65 19.62 7.45
N ASP A 208 -4.07 19.56 6.23
CA ASP A 208 -4.71 20.08 5.02
C ASP A 208 -5.93 19.22 4.62
N GLU A 209 -6.10 18.04 5.23
CA GLU A 209 -7.20 17.12 4.93
C GLU A 209 -8.55 17.56 5.51
N PHE A 210 -8.53 18.29 6.63
CA PHE A 210 -9.75 18.70 7.34
C PHE A 210 -9.80 20.21 7.51
N SER A 211 -10.95 20.81 7.18
CA SER A 211 -11.20 22.22 7.49
C SER A 211 -12.07 22.36 8.74
N TYR A 212 -11.67 23.29 9.61
CA TYR A 212 -12.37 23.58 10.86
C TYR A 212 -13.70 24.32 10.62
N VAL A 213 -14.74 23.97 11.38
CA VAL A 213 -16.04 24.66 11.38
C VAL A 213 -16.67 24.68 12.79
N LEU A 214 -17.30 25.80 13.15
CA LEU A 214 -17.87 26.04 14.49
C LEU A 214 -19.23 25.34 14.74
N ASN A 215 -19.95 24.96 13.67
CA ASN A 215 -21.27 24.35 13.76
C ASN A 215 -21.22 22.92 13.21
N VAL A 216 -21.22 21.96 14.13
CA VAL A 216 -21.11 20.51 13.85
C VAL A 216 -22.50 19.96 13.54
N GLY A 217 -22.64 19.22 12.45
CA GLY A 217 -23.85 18.43 12.18
C GLY A 217 -23.95 17.19 13.07
N GLU A 218 -25.13 16.57 13.16
CA GLU A 218 -25.41 15.49 14.14
C GLU A 218 -24.63 14.18 13.95
N ILE A 219 -24.02 13.94 12.77
CA ILE A 219 -23.30 12.69 12.50
C ILE A 219 -21.80 12.97 12.43
N SER A 220 -21.09 12.61 13.51
CA SER A 220 -19.64 12.61 13.54
C SER A 220 -19.08 11.20 13.73
N LYS A 221 -17.91 10.95 13.16
CA LYS A 221 -17.09 9.77 13.40
C LYS A 221 -15.74 10.18 13.94
N THR A 222 -15.05 9.24 14.57
CA THR A 222 -13.74 9.47 15.18
C THR A 222 -12.64 9.19 14.17
N TYR A 223 -11.75 10.16 13.98
CA TYR A 223 -10.50 10.00 13.25
C TYR A 223 -9.33 10.05 14.23
N ALA A 224 -8.59 8.95 14.30
CA ALA A 224 -7.41 8.82 15.15
C ALA A 224 -6.17 8.68 14.28
N LYS A 225 -5.28 9.64 14.39
CA LYS A 225 -3.93 9.62 13.84
C LYS A 225 -2.99 9.08 14.91
N ILE A 226 -2.31 7.98 14.65
CA ILE A 226 -1.40 7.34 15.61
C ILE A 226 -0.06 7.00 14.99
N GLN A 227 1.01 7.11 15.79
CA GLN A 227 2.32 6.56 15.48
C GLN A 227 2.52 5.32 16.34
N SER A 228 2.72 4.17 15.71
CA SER A 228 2.76 2.89 16.44
C SER A 228 4.14 2.28 16.62
N GLU A 229 5.22 2.89 16.09
CA GLU A 229 6.55 2.25 16.00
C GLU A 229 7.24 1.93 17.35
N ASN A 230 6.66 2.37 18.48
CA ASN A 230 7.09 1.98 19.83
C ASN A 230 6.07 1.10 20.59
N LEU A 231 5.03 0.57 19.93
CA LEU A 231 3.91 -0.17 20.55
C LEU A 231 3.49 0.47 21.87
N SER A 232 3.38 1.80 21.91
CA SER A 232 3.03 2.47 23.15
C SER A 232 1.71 1.87 23.63
N LYS A 233 1.66 1.50 24.91
CA LYS A 233 0.45 0.89 25.50
C LYS A 233 -0.78 1.76 25.22
N GLU A 234 -0.59 3.08 25.15
CA GLU A 234 -1.64 4.04 24.86
C GLU A 234 -2.10 4.00 23.38
N SER A 235 -1.18 3.96 22.40
CA SER A 235 -1.54 3.85 20.98
C SER A 235 -2.34 2.57 20.71
N LEU A 236 -1.90 1.43 21.28
CA LEU A 236 -2.61 0.15 21.16
C LEU A 236 -3.97 0.17 21.87
N LYS A 237 -4.04 0.78 23.06
CA LYS A 237 -5.29 0.93 23.81
C LYS A 237 -6.30 1.78 23.04
N ASN A 238 -5.88 2.89 22.45
CA ASN A 238 -6.74 3.73 21.61
C ASN A 238 -7.27 2.97 20.40
N MET A 239 -6.40 2.21 19.71
CA MET A 239 -6.80 1.35 18.61
C MET A 239 -7.84 0.31 19.04
N VAL A 240 -7.59 -0.40 20.13
CA VAL A 240 -8.53 -1.39 20.68
C VAL A 240 -9.86 -0.76 21.08
N ASN A 241 -9.85 0.41 21.72
CA ASN A 241 -11.07 1.10 22.15
C ASN A 241 -11.98 1.44 20.96
N LEU A 242 -11.40 1.95 19.87
CA LEU A 242 -12.16 2.24 18.65
C LEU A 242 -12.68 0.96 17.98
N ILE A 243 -11.89 -0.11 17.90
CA ILE A 243 -12.36 -1.40 17.36
C ILE A 243 -13.52 -1.96 18.20
N LYS A 244 -13.40 -1.90 19.54
CA LYS A 244 -14.43 -2.37 20.47
C LYS A 244 -15.76 -1.63 20.30
N LYS A 245 -15.70 -0.29 20.20
CA LYS A 245 -16.86 0.58 19.95
C LYS A 245 -17.66 0.16 18.71
N ASN A 246 -17.00 -0.48 17.75
CA ASN A 246 -17.51 -0.77 16.41
C ASN A 246 -17.69 -2.27 16.12
N GLY A 247 -17.92 -3.07 17.15
CA GLY A 247 -18.32 -4.49 16.99
C GLY A 247 -17.15 -5.47 16.92
N ASN A 248 -15.98 -5.12 17.50
CA ASN A 248 -14.81 -6.00 17.65
C ASN A 248 -14.21 -6.51 16.33
N LYS A 249 -14.53 -5.89 15.20
CA LYS A 249 -13.95 -6.16 13.89
C LYS A 249 -13.49 -4.87 13.25
N PHE A 250 -12.52 -4.97 12.35
CA PHE A 250 -11.99 -3.82 11.62
C PHE A 250 -11.81 -4.14 10.15
N ILE A 251 -11.74 -3.11 9.31
CA ILE A 251 -11.25 -3.21 7.93
C ILE A 251 -9.76 -2.88 7.99
N LEU A 252 -8.92 -3.71 7.38
CA LEU A 252 -7.48 -3.50 7.31
C LEU A 252 -7.13 -3.01 5.91
N ASP A 253 -6.58 -1.80 5.84
CA ASP A 253 -6.11 -1.20 4.61
C ASP A 253 -4.63 -0.88 4.75
N ILE A 254 -3.84 -1.32 3.77
CA ILE A 254 -2.38 -1.30 3.84
C ILE A 254 -1.87 -0.70 2.53
N ASP A 255 -1.19 0.42 2.62
CA ASP A 255 -0.30 0.88 1.56
C ASP A 255 1.12 0.44 1.88
N LEU A 256 1.81 -0.12 0.88
CA LEU A 256 3.15 -0.66 1.05
C LEU A 256 4.20 0.44 1.22
N ASP A 257 3.89 1.69 0.89
CA ASP A 257 4.76 2.84 1.15
C ASP A 257 5.10 2.97 2.66
N TYR A 258 4.19 2.54 3.54
CA TYR A 258 4.36 2.45 4.99
C TYR A 258 5.66 1.76 5.39
N PHE A 259 6.10 0.77 4.60
CA PHE A 259 7.30 -0.02 4.88
C PHE A 259 8.56 0.55 4.22
N VAL A 260 8.43 1.36 3.17
CA VAL A 260 9.53 1.72 2.27
C VAL A 260 9.93 3.18 2.36
N CYS A 261 9.10 4.07 2.89
CA CYS A 261 9.49 5.45 3.17
C CYS A 261 10.54 5.49 4.28
N ASN A 262 11.71 6.10 4.09
CA ASN A 262 12.71 6.30 5.15
C ASN A 262 12.90 7.82 5.27
N GLY A 263 12.12 8.41 6.19
CA GLY A 263 12.22 9.82 6.46
C GLY A 263 13.46 10.15 7.29
N LYS A 264 14.21 11.18 6.89
CA LYS A 264 15.10 11.86 7.84
C LYS A 264 14.24 12.58 8.90
N PRO A 265 14.68 12.68 10.16
CA PRO A 265 14.02 13.55 11.14
C PRO A 265 13.92 14.99 10.63
N TYR A 266 12.93 15.74 11.13
CA TYR A 266 12.70 17.13 10.75
C TYR A 266 13.97 17.99 10.90
N ASP A 267 14.38 18.64 9.82
CA ASP A 267 15.22 19.83 9.85
C ASP A 267 14.61 20.93 8.95
N LYS A 268 15.25 22.10 8.92
CA LYS A 268 14.76 23.25 8.15
C LYS A 268 14.74 22.99 6.63
N THR A 269 15.36 21.92 6.12
CA THR A 269 15.38 21.59 4.69
C THR A 269 14.33 20.56 4.29
N TYR A 270 13.50 20.07 5.23
CA TYR A 270 12.38 19.14 4.99
C TYR A 270 11.43 19.55 3.84
N LYS A 271 11.28 20.86 3.56
CA LYS A 271 10.45 21.39 2.46
C LYS A 271 11.25 21.80 1.22
N LEU A 272 12.58 21.84 1.31
CA LEU A 272 13.47 22.39 0.29
C LEU A 272 14.12 21.29 -0.56
N ASP A 273 14.40 20.15 0.05
CA ASP A 273 14.83 18.95 -0.68
C ASP A 273 13.63 18.04 -0.86
N SER A 274 13.48 17.45 -2.05
CA SER A 274 12.57 16.34 -2.31
C SER A 274 12.86 15.24 -1.29
N PHE A 275 12.09 15.26 -0.20
CA PHE A 275 12.21 14.30 0.86
C PHE A 275 12.07 12.92 0.25
N ASP A 276 12.79 11.97 0.83
CA ASP A 276 12.88 10.60 0.36
C ASP A 276 11.62 9.80 0.73
N VAL A 277 10.45 10.36 0.37
CA VAL A 277 9.10 9.82 0.53
C VAL A 277 8.95 8.52 -0.24
N SER A 278 9.88 8.19 -1.15
CA SER A 278 9.77 7.02 -2.03
C SER A 278 11.00 6.10 -1.99
N SER A 279 11.92 6.29 -1.03
CA SER A 279 13.27 5.69 -1.08
C SER A 279 14.12 5.90 -2.36
N PRO A 280 13.78 6.73 -3.39
CA PRO A 280 14.45 6.64 -4.69
C PRO A 280 15.91 7.01 -4.57
N ASN A 281 16.26 8.02 -3.76
CA ASN A 281 17.64 8.46 -3.60
C ASN A 281 18.56 7.36 -3.02
N ARG A 282 17.99 6.31 -2.42
CA ARG A 282 18.71 5.16 -1.83
C ARG A 282 18.59 3.88 -2.66
N THR A 283 17.55 3.75 -3.48
CA THR A 283 17.21 2.50 -4.19
C THR A 283 17.18 2.63 -5.70
N GLU A 284 17.29 3.84 -6.24
CA GLU A 284 17.43 4.11 -7.66
C GLU A 284 18.75 3.51 -8.15
N HIS A 285 18.62 2.53 -9.05
CA HIS A 285 19.74 1.97 -9.76
C HIS A 285 20.25 3.03 -10.74
N LYS A 286 21.51 3.45 -10.56
CA LYS A 286 22.19 4.28 -11.57
C LYS A 286 22.82 3.36 -12.59
N ASP A 287 22.62 3.63 -13.87
CA ASP A 287 23.34 2.93 -14.93
C ASP A 287 24.84 3.14 -14.71
N TYR A 288 25.53 2.07 -14.33
CA TYR A 288 26.97 2.13 -14.10
C TYR A 288 27.69 2.13 -15.44
N GLU A 289 28.64 3.03 -15.64
CA GLU A 289 29.51 2.97 -16.81
C GLU A 289 30.36 1.69 -16.75
N TYR A 290 30.03 0.74 -17.62
CA TYR A 290 30.77 -0.51 -17.76
C TYR A 290 31.93 -0.30 -18.75
N LYS A 291 33.16 -0.65 -18.35
CA LYS A 291 34.26 -0.76 -19.31
C LYS A 291 34.07 -1.95 -20.26
N ASN A 292 33.28 -2.96 -19.86
CA ASN A 292 32.89 -4.10 -20.68
C ASN A 292 31.54 -4.69 -20.21
N PRO A 293 30.62 -5.08 -21.11
CA PRO A 293 29.33 -5.70 -20.78
C PRO A 293 29.38 -7.00 -19.97
N ARG A 294 30.57 -7.60 -19.77
CA ARG A 294 30.79 -8.80 -18.94
C ARG A 294 31.36 -8.52 -17.55
N GLU A 295 31.67 -7.27 -17.22
CA GLU A 295 32.14 -6.92 -15.89
C GLU A 295 30.97 -6.92 -14.89
N ILE A 296 31.09 -7.72 -13.83
CA ILE A 296 30.20 -7.57 -12.69
C ILE A 296 30.58 -6.27 -12.00
N PRO A 297 29.63 -5.35 -11.72
CA PRO A 297 29.91 -4.04 -11.13
C PRO A 297 30.44 -4.08 -9.69
N LYS A 298 30.79 -5.26 -9.15
CA LYS A 298 31.25 -5.47 -7.77
C LYS A 298 32.49 -4.66 -7.38
N ASN A 299 33.29 -4.20 -8.34
CA ASN A 299 34.47 -3.36 -8.11
C ASN A 299 34.23 -1.88 -8.45
N ASN A 300 33.02 -1.50 -8.84
CA ASN A 300 32.63 -0.12 -9.06
C ASN A 300 32.16 0.49 -7.73
N ASP A 301 32.75 1.62 -7.33
CA ASP A 301 32.47 2.27 -6.05
C ASP A 301 31.01 2.70 -5.88
N ASP A 302 30.37 3.16 -6.96
CA ASP A 302 28.95 3.54 -6.95
C ASP A 302 28.05 2.33 -6.75
N TYR A 303 28.38 1.19 -7.37
CA TYR A 303 27.66 -0.06 -7.15
C TYR A 303 27.86 -0.58 -5.71
N ILE A 304 29.09 -0.53 -5.18
CA ILE A 304 29.36 -0.94 -3.79
C ILE A 304 28.54 -0.09 -2.82
N LYS A 305 28.50 1.23 -3.06
CA LYS A 305 27.69 2.17 -2.29
C LYS A 305 26.20 1.86 -2.39
N TYR A 306 25.68 1.69 -3.60
CA TYR A 306 24.28 1.33 -3.85
C TYR A 306 23.89 0.03 -3.15
N ASN A 307 24.66 -1.05 -3.36
CA ASN A 307 24.40 -2.33 -2.73
C ASN A 307 24.40 -2.25 -1.20
N LYS A 308 25.30 -1.44 -0.60
CA LYS A 308 25.32 -1.18 0.84
C LYS A 308 24.06 -0.44 1.31
N LEU A 309 23.63 0.60 0.60
CA LEU A 309 22.41 1.35 0.92
C LEU A 309 21.17 0.49 0.81
N LEU A 310 21.04 -0.30 -0.27
CA LEU A 310 19.93 -1.22 -0.48
C LEU A 310 19.84 -2.28 0.62
N HIS A 311 20.97 -2.84 1.07
CA HIS A 311 20.98 -3.77 2.20
C HIS A 311 20.53 -3.13 3.53
N ILE A 312 20.85 -1.86 3.75
CA ILE A 312 20.37 -1.12 4.92
C ILE A 312 18.86 -0.92 4.81
N GLU A 313 18.36 -0.50 3.65
CA GLU A 313 16.93 -0.30 3.41
C GLU A 313 16.12 -1.58 3.63
N ILE A 314 16.55 -2.70 3.05
CA ILE A 314 15.88 -4.01 3.23
C ILE A 314 15.79 -4.40 4.71
N LYS A 315 16.85 -4.16 5.50
CA LYS A 315 16.82 -4.44 6.94
C LYS A 315 15.81 -3.55 7.69
N GLN A 316 15.66 -2.29 7.29
CA GLN A 316 14.66 -1.39 7.88
C GLN A 316 13.25 -1.82 7.48
N ILE A 317 13.02 -2.14 6.21
CA ILE A 317 11.77 -2.73 5.70
C ILE A 317 11.40 -3.96 6.54
N GLU A 318 12.30 -4.92 6.73
CA GLU A 318 12.03 -6.12 7.53
C GLU A 318 11.68 -5.79 8.99
N LYS A 319 12.34 -4.79 9.60
CA LYS A 319 12.02 -4.32 10.95
C LYS A 319 10.61 -3.73 11.02
N ARG A 320 10.21 -2.93 10.03
CA ARG A 320 8.89 -2.29 9.94
C ARG A 320 7.79 -3.31 9.73
N ILE A 321 7.97 -4.26 8.81
CA ILE A 321 7.04 -5.38 8.59
C ILE A 321 6.89 -6.20 9.88
N LYS A 322 8.00 -6.51 10.56
CA LYS A 322 7.96 -7.21 11.86
C LYS A 322 7.13 -6.42 12.89
N HIS A 323 7.33 -5.12 12.98
CA HIS A 323 6.55 -4.26 13.86
C HIS A 323 5.06 -4.34 13.54
N PHE A 324 4.70 -4.08 12.29
CA PHE A 324 3.33 -4.17 11.79
C PHE A 324 2.66 -5.50 12.15
N LEU A 325 3.34 -6.63 11.91
CA LEU A 325 2.83 -7.96 12.25
C LEU A 325 2.69 -8.16 13.77
N MET A 326 3.51 -7.51 14.60
CA MET A 326 3.35 -7.54 16.06
C MET A 326 2.07 -6.82 16.51
N ILE A 327 1.71 -5.70 15.88
CA ILE A 327 0.43 -5.01 16.13
C ILE A 327 -0.73 -5.93 15.77
N LEU A 328 -0.71 -6.51 14.56
CA LEU A 328 -1.77 -7.40 14.12
C LEU A 328 -1.89 -8.66 14.99
N LYS A 329 -0.76 -9.25 15.40
CA LYS A 329 -0.73 -10.37 16.34
C LYS A 329 -1.32 -10.00 17.70
N TYR A 330 -1.07 -8.77 18.18
CA TYR A 330 -1.67 -8.28 19.41
C TYR A 330 -3.20 -8.16 19.28
N LEU A 331 -3.69 -7.60 18.17
CA LEU A 331 -5.12 -7.50 17.88
C LEU A 331 -5.78 -8.89 17.79
N GLN A 332 -5.17 -9.80 17.05
CA GLN A 332 -5.63 -11.18 16.90
C GLN A 332 -5.75 -11.90 18.25
N LYS A 333 -4.74 -11.78 19.13
CA LYS A 333 -4.77 -12.37 20.48
C LYS A 333 -5.94 -11.89 21.34
N HIS A 334 -6.49 -10.72 21.04
CA HIS A 334 -7.65 -10.15 21.70
C HIS A 334 -8.95 -10.34 20.89
N ASN A 335 -8.95 -11.26 19.94
CA ASN A 335 -10.08 -11.61 19.08
C ASN A 335 -10.59 -10.46 18.19
N TYR A 336 -9.71 -9.50 17.85
CA TYR A 336 -9.98 -8.52 16.81
C TYR A 336 -9.41 -9.05 15.49
N ILE A 337 -10.29 -9.46 14.59
CA ILE A 337 -9.91 -10.04 13.29
C ILE A 337 -10.39 -9.07 12.19
N PRO A 338 -9.58 -8.82 11.14
CA PRO A 338 -10.03 -8.01 10.03
C PRO A 338 -11.21 -8.68 9.31
N SER A 339 -12.19 -7.89 8.91
CA SER A 339 -13.30 -8.36 8.08
C SER A 339 -13.00 -8.28 6.60
N HIS A 340 -12.08 -7.39 6.21
CA HIS A 340 -11.63 -7.17 4.84
C HIS A 340 -10.18 -6.71 4.89
N ILE A 341 -9.41 -7.03 3.85
CA ILE A 341 -8.04 -6.58 3.67
C ILE A 341 -7.92 -5.94 2.29
N SER A 342 -7.35 -4.74 2.20
CA SER A 342 -6.79 -4.17 0.97
C SER A 342 -5.30 -3.98 1.13
N ILE A 343 -4.55 -4.26 0.06
CA ILE A 343 -3.12 -4.00 -0.03
C ILE A 343 -2.87 -3.24 -1.33
N CYS A 344 -2.20 -2.10 -1.22
CA CYS A 344 -1.76 -1.28 -2.35
C CYS A 344 -0.24 -1.28 -2.44
N ASP A 345 0.29 -1.54 -3.62
CA ASP A 345 1.75 -1.47 -3.81
C ASP A 345 2.28 -0.05 -3.95
N SER A 346 1.47 0.93 -4.36
CA SER A 346 1.86 2.32 -4.61
C SER A 346 3.12 2.51 -5.48
N THR A 347 3.23 1.65 -6.49
CA THR A 347 4.23 1.77 -7.56
C THR A 347 3.71 2.66 -8.69
N ASN A 348 4.62 3.11 -9.58
CA ASN A 348 4.22 3.82 -10.79
C ASN A 348 3.58 2.92 -11.87
N VAL A 349 3.60 1.59 -11.71
CA VAL A 349 3.08 0.66 -12.70
C VAL A 349 1.56 0.79 -12.80
N HIS A 350 1.09 1.06 -14.02
CA HIS A 350 -0.33 1.05 -14.35
C HIS A 350 -0.70 -0.33 -14.90
N PHE A 351 -1.24 -1.19 -14.04
CA PHE A 351 -1.76 -2.50 -14.46
C PHE A 351 -3.30 -2.54 -14.50
N SER A 352 -3.96 -1.49 -14.00
CA SER A 352 -5.40 -1.31 -14.17
C SER A 352 -5.70 -0.56 -15.49
N GLY A 353 -6.82 -0.91 -16.13
CA GLY A 353 -7.35 -0.18 -17.29
C GLY A 353 -7.92 1.21 -16.94
N CYS A 354 -7.39 1.87 -15.90
CA CYS A 354 -7.77 3.24 -15.55
C CYS A 354 -6.97 4.24 -16.39
N GLU A 355 -7.43 4.51 -17.61
CA GLU A 355 -6.83 5.50 -18.51
C GLU A 355 -6.86 6.93 -17.95
N THR A 356 -7.73 7.20 -16.98
CA THR A 356 -7.93 8.53 -16.38
C THR A 356 -7.16 8.74 -15.07
N CYS A 357 -6.46 7.72 -14.55
CA CYS A 357 -5.71 7.83 -13.31
C CYS A 357 -4.40 8.59 -13.57
N ASN A 358 -4.36 9.88 -13.23
CA ASN A 358 -3.15 10.70 -13.34
C ASN A 358 -2.17 10.33 -12.21
N SER A 359 -1.34 9.32 -12.44
CA SER A 359 -0.32 8.89 -11.46
C SER A 359 1.01 8.50 -12.09
N ILE A 360 1.29 9.01 -13.30
CA ILE A 360 2.51 8.70 -14.09
C ILE A 360 3.80 9.02 -13.30
N SER A 361 3.72 9.90 -12.29
CA SER A 361 4.84 10.30 -11.42
C SER A 361 4.92 9.59 -10.06
N ASN A 362 3.92 8.80 -9.66
CA ASN A 362 3.78 8.36 -8.27
C ASN A 362 4.44 6.98 -8.09
N ASN A 363 5.65 6.99 -7.51
CA ASN A 363 6.47 5.80 -7.26
C ASN A 363 6.86 5.73 -5.78
N TYR A 364 5.88 5.73 -4.86
CA TYR A 364 6.13 5.70 -3.42
C TYR A 364 6.84 4.43 -2.98
N VAL A 365 6.55 3.32 -3.65
CA VAL A 365 7.32 2.08 -3.54
C VAL A 365 8.12 1.87 -4.81
N PRO A 366 9.47 1.82 -4.74
CA PRO A 366 10.31 1.40 -5.85
C PRO A 366 9.91 0.01 -6.35
N ILE A 367 9.70 -0.12 -7.67
CA ILE A 367 9.26 -1.36 -8.33
C ILE A 367 10.11 -2.58 -7.92
N ASN A 368 11.44 -2.40 -7.83
CA ASN A 368 12.38 -3.45 -7.47
C ASN A 368 12.24 -3.94 -6.01
N LEU A 369 11.55 -3.18 -5.16
CA LEU A 369 11.25 -3.55 -3.77
C LEU A 369 9.79 -4.00 -3.59
N ALA A 370 8.89 -3.62 -4.49
CA ALA A 370 7.45 -3.88 -4.36
C ALA A 370 7.15 -5.36 -4.12
N LEU A 371 7.65 -6.26 -4.97
CA LEU A 371 7.44 -7.70 -4.80
C LEU A 371 8.03 -8.26 -3.50
N TYR A 372 9.18 -7.75 -3.07
CA TYR A 372 9.81 -8.17 -1.82
C TYR A 372 8.92 -7.82 -0.62
N VAL A 373 8.49 -6.57 -0.53
CA VAL A 373 7.65 -6.05 0.55
C VAL A 373 6.31 -6.76 0.54
N HIS A 374 5.64 -6.79 -0.62
CA HIS A 374 4.36 -7.45 -0.83
C HIS A 374 4.40 -8.91 -0.34
N THR A 375 5.38 -9.69 -0.80
CA THR A 375 5.54 -11.10 -0.40
C THR A 375 5.68 -11.25 1.11
N LYS A 376 6.51 -10.42 1.76
CA LYS A 376 6.75 -10.49 3.21
C LYS A 376 5.50 -10.13 4.02
N VAL A 377 4.75 -9.13 3.57
CA VAL A 377 3.48 -8.72 4.18
C VAL A 377 2.43 -9.81 4.02
N ILE A 378 2.20 -10.32 2.81
CA ILE A 378 1.24 -11.41 2.54
C ILE A 378 1.55 -12.64 3.37
N HIS A 379 2.80 -13.12 3.35
CA HIS A 379 3.19 -14.30 4.14
C HIS A 379 2.98 -14.09 5.65
N GLY A 380 3.23 -12.86 6.12
CA GLY A 380 2.96 -12.49 7.51
C GLY A 380 1.48 -12.54 7.85
N LEU A 381 0.62 -12.03 6.97
CA LEU A 381 -0.84 -12.06 7.12
C LEU A 381 -1.39 -13.48 7.02
N GLU A 382 -0.90 -14.30 6.10
CA GLU A 382 -1.27 -15.72 5.98
C GLU A 382 -0.97 -16.49 7.26
N LYS A 383 0.22 -16.30 7.84
CA LYS A 383 0.57 -16.93 9.13
C LYS A 383 -0.33 -16.49 10.30
N LEU A 384 -0.90 -15.30 10.23
CA LEU A 384 -1.79 -14.80 11.26
C LEU A 384 -3.23 -15.28 11.02
N TYR A 385 -3.71 -15.31 9.79
CA TYR A 385 -5.15 -15.41 9.52
C TYR A 385 -5.59 -16.59 8.64
N SER A 386 -4.66 -17.42 8.15
CA SER A 386 -4.96 -18.70 7.48
C SER A 386 -4.77 -19.86 8.46
#